data_AF-A0A7C3G6X5-F1
#
_entry.id   AF-A0A7C3G6X5-F1
#
_cell.length_a   1.000
_cell.length_b   1.000
_cell.length_c   1.000
_cell.angle_alpha   90.00
_cell.angle_beta   90.00
_cell.angle_gamma   90.00
#
_symmetry.space_group_name_H-M   'P 1'
#
loop_
_entity.id
_entity.type
_entity.pdbx_description
1 polymer ?
#
loop_
_entity_poly.entity_id
_entity_poly.type
_entity_poly.pdbx_seq_one_letter_code
_entity_poly.pdbx_strand_id
1 'polypeptide(L)'
;MTDELGKVEKPEAKQYEGKRKLYLVPLIYTYEGAPSDYTEKYELYWTQVQAHIRNLESKMGTVDLVYHESVTIAGDKGLEIMEKLSPLSCKITKERCQSGAKLEVIEDAELTEETMDWERHFMMGFISNKVAKTISELYAEASRRRYEHIANRINETLDQDNAAILFIRENHRVQFPKDIEVFSVAPPALDEINRWLRDRSQQVEQEVPGESTQEETSAEQESARGQTEEETSTEAEPEDKESSKETEKE
;
A
#
# COMPACT_ATOMS: atom_id res chain seq x y z
N MET A 1 12.13 4.77 -49.71
CA MET A 1 13.26 4.53 -48.78
C MET A 1 12.70 4.85 -47.42
N THR A 2 12.26 3.82 -46.70
CA THR A 2 11.60 3.95 -45.41
C THR A 2 12.66 3.63 -44.38
N ASP A 3 13.18 4.65 -43.70
CA ASP A 3 14.19 4.46 -42.66
C ASP A 3 13.58 3.64 -41.51
N GLU A 4 14.13 2.45 -41.28
CA GLU A 4 13.76 1.60 -40.16
C GLU A 4 14.17 2.30 -38.85
N LEU A 5 13.17 2.64 -38.04
CA LEU A 5 13.33 3.19 -36.69
C LEU A 5 14.33 2.34 -35.90
N GLY A 6 15.29 3.02 -35.28
CA GLY A 6 16.47 2.44 -34.64
C GLY A 6 16.17 1.25 -33.74
N LYS A 7 16.82 0.13 -34.03
CA LYS A 7 16.89 -1.01 -33.11
C LYS A 7 17.44 -0.51 -31.78
N VAL A 8 16.60 -0.46 -30.76
CA VAL A 8 17.07 -0.35 -29.37
C VAL A 8 17.79 -1.65 -29.08
N GLU A 9 19.12 -1.63 -29.14
CA GLU A 9 19.93 -2.76 -28.74
C GLU A 9 19.62 -3.07 -27.28
N LYS A 10 19.08 -4.27 -27.04
CA LYS A 10 18.74 -4.75 -25.71
C LYS A 10 20.05 -4.86 -24.95
N PRO A 11 20.26 -4.03 -23.93
CA PRO A 11 21.61 -3.80 -23.52
C PRO A 11 22.07 -4.95 -22.60
N GLU A 12 23.33 -5.38 -22.72
CA GLU A 12 23.82 -6.64 -22.16
C GLU A 12 23.81 -6.64 -20.62
N ALA A 13 23.57 -7.81 -20.00
CA ALA A 13 23.51 -7.99 -18.55
C ALA A 13 24.72 -7.39 -17.80
N LYS A 14 25.91 -7.44 -18.41
CA LYS A 14 27.17 -6.94 -17.86
C LYS A 14 27.16 -5.44 -17.52
N GLN A 15 26.37 -4.63 -18.22
CA GLN A 15 26.36 -3.18 -17.96
C GLN A 15 25.72 -2.81 -16.61
N TYR A 16 25.03 -3.76 -15.98
CA TYR A 16 24.35 -3.59 -14.70
C TYR A 16 25.12 -4.20 -13.54
N GLU A 17 26.31 -4.76 -13.79
CA GLU A 17 27.28 -5.11 -12.74
C GLU A 17 27.77 -3.82 -12.07
N GLY A 18 27.90 -3.83 -10.74
CA GLY A 18 28.26 -2.70 -9.89
C GLY A 18 27.14 -1.71 -9.59
N LYS A 19 25.93 -1.89 -10.17
CA LYS A 19 24.83 -0.93 -10.07
C LYS A 19 23.78 -1.35 -9.05
N ARG A 20 23.21 -0.35 -8.37
CA ARG A 20 22.03 -0.48 -7.52
C ARG A 20 20.80 -0.52 -8.41
N LYS A 21 19.94 -1.54 -8.27
CA LYS A 21 18.81 -1.74 -9.19
C LYS A 21 17.50 -1.66 -8.41
N LEU A 22 16.52 -0.94 -8.96
CA LEU A 22 15.20 -0.81 -8.37
C LEU A 22 14.12 -1.19 -9.38
N TYR A 23 13.38 -2.25 -9.09
CA TYR A 23 12.21 -2.67 -9.86
C TYR A 23 10.98 -1.96 -9.29
N LEU A 24 10.55 -0.90 -9.97
CA LEU A 24 9.46 -0.03 -9.52
C LEU A 24 8.12 -0.58 -10.00
N VAL A 25 7.27 -0.99 -9.06
CA VAL A 25 5.98 -1.64 -9.32
C VAL A 25 4.85 -0.75 -8.80
N PRO A 26 3.94 -0.27 -9.67
CA PRO A 26 2.74 0.45 -9.25
C PRO A 26 1.87 -0.38 -8.29
N LEU A 27 1.45 0.20 -7.17
CA LEU A 27 0.51 -0.43 -6.26
C LEU A 27 -0.91 -0.24 -6.75
N ILE A 28 -1.58 -1.36 -7.04
CA ILE A 28 -3.00 -1.43 -7.31
C ILE A 28 -3.66 -2.26 -6.21
N TYR A 29 -4.83 -1.80 -5.75
CA TYR A 29 -5.62 -2.46 -4.72
C TYR A 29 -6.91 -3.03 -5.29
N THR A 30 -7.47 -3.99 -4.58
CA THR A 30 -8.84 -4.47 -4.79
C THR A 30 -9.62 -4.30 -3.49
N TYR A 31 -10.93 -4.44 -3.56
CA TYR A 31 -11.84 -4.30 -2.44
C TYR A 31 -12.93 -5.37 -2.49
N GLU A 32 -13.53 -5.67 -1.35
CA GLU A 32 -14.61 -6.65 -1.26
C GLU A 32 -15.83 -6.18 -2.08
N GLY A 33 -16.37 -7.07 -2.92
CA GLY A 33 -17.47 -6.72 -3.83
C GLY A 33 -17.05 -5.92 -5.07
N ALA A 34 -15.75 -5.81 -5.38
CA ALA A 34 -15.30 -5.20 -6.62
C ALA A 34 -15.92 -5.89 -7.86
N PRO A 35 -16.30 -5.13 -8.91
CA PRO A 35 -16.83 -5.71 -10.14
C PRO A 35 -15.92 -6.79 -10.72
N SER A 36 -16.52 -7.83 -11.31
CA SER A 36 -15.76 -8.98 -11.83
C SER A 36 -14.80 -8.56 -12.94
N ASP A 37 -15.22 -7.64 -13.81
CA ASP A 37 -14.39 -7.12 -14.90
C ASP A 37 -13.19 -6.29 -14.42
N TYR A 38 -13.27 -5.65 -13.25
CA TYR A 38 -12.12 -5.05 -12.57
C TYR A 38 -11.22 -6.10 -11.93
N THR A 39 -11.82 -7.06 -11.21
CA THR A 39 -11.08 -8.12 -10.49
C THR A 39 -10.23 -8.94 -11.46
N GLU A 40 -10.77 -9.28 -12.64
CA GLU A 40 -10.02 -9.96 -13.71
C GLU A 40 -8.79 -9.14 -14.18
N LYS A 41 -8.91 -7.82 -14.33
CA LYS A 41 -7.80 -6.94 -14.72
C LYS A 41 -6.76 -6.84 -13.62
N TYR A 42 -7.21 -6.73 -12.37
CA TYR A 42 -6.37 -6.71 -11.18
C TYR A 42 -5.52 -7.99 -11.08
N GLU A 43 -6.12 -9.17 -11.23
CA GLU A 43 -5.40 -10.45 -11.22
C GLU A 43 -4.42 -10.58 -12.40
N LEU A 44 -4.84 -10.15 -13.59
CA LEU A 44 -3.99 -10.12 -14.77
C LEU A 44 -2.78 -9.20 -14.58
N TYR A 45 -2.99 -8.02 -13.98
CA TYR A 45 -1.92 -7.08 -13.65
C TYR A 45 -0.85 -7.73 -12.79
N TRP A 46 -1.23 -8.33 -11.65
CA TRP A 46 -0.26 -8.95 -10.75
C TRP A 46 0.43 -10.18 -11.35
N THR A 47 -0.27 -10.93 -12.21
CA THR A 47 0.33 -12.02 -12.98
C THR A 47 1.41 -11.51 -13.93
N GLN A 48 1.14 -10.42 -14.65
CA GLN A 48 2.09 -9.80 -15.58
C GLN A 48 3.26 -9.14 -14.84
N VAL A 49 3.02 -8.49 -13.69
CA VAL A 49 4.06 -7.97 -12.80
C VAL A 49 5.02 -9.08 -12.39
N GLN A 50 4.50 -10.20 -11.90
CA GLN A 50 5.33 -11.33 -11.47
C GLN A 50 6.18 -11.90 -12.62
N ALA A 51 5.60 -12.04 -13.82
CA ALA A 51 6.33 -12.49 -15.00
C ALA A 51 7.43 -11.50 -15.42
N HIS A 52 7.15 -10.19 -15.36
CA HIS A 52 8.12 -9.16 -15.70
C HIS A 52 9.26 -9.10 -14.69
N ILE A 53 8.98 -9.17 -13.39
CA ILE A 53 10.03 -9.23 -12.35
C ILE A 53 10.93 -10.45 -12.57
N ARG A 54 10.36 -11.65 -12.80
CA ARG A 54 11.17 -12.85 -13.10
C ARG A 54 12.05 -12.66 -14.34
N ASN A 55 11.56 -11.94 -15.34
CA ASN A 55 12.32 -11.63 -16.55
C ASN A 55 13.49 -10.66 -16.27
N LEU A 56 13.30 -9.68 -15.40
CA LEU A 56 14.37 -8.79 -14.93
C LEU A 56 15.40 -9.55 -14.09
N GLU A 57 14.94 -10.37 -13.14
CA GLU A 57 15.80 -11.19 -12.28
C GLU A 57 16.73 -12.10 -13.09
N SER A 58 16.20 -12.73 -14.14
CA SER A 58 16.99 -13.61 -15.04
C SER A 58 18.10 -12.91 -15.82
N LYS A 59 18.06 -11.57 -15.92
CA LYS A 59 19.01 -10.77 -16.71
C LYS A 59 19.91 -9.89 -15.88
N MET A 60 19.43 -9.44 -14.72
CA MET A 60 20.04 -8.34 -13.96
C MET A 60 20.41 -8.72 -12.52
N GLY A 61 20.05 -9.93 -12.08
CA GLY A 61 20.31 -10.42 -10.72
C GLY A 61 19.03 -10.59 -9.91
N THR A 62 19.09 -11.49 -8.92
CA THR A 62 17.99 -11.77 -8.00
C THR A 62 17.69 -10.58 -7.10
N VAL A 63 16.46 -10.50 -6.60
CA VAL A 63 16.06 -9.47 -5.64
C VAL A 63 16.55 -9.81 -4.24
N ASP A 64 17.22 -8.85 -3.60
CA ASP A 64 17.75 -8.94 -2.24
C ASP A 64 16.82 -8.26 -1.23
N LEU A 65 16.13 -7.20 -1.65
CA LEU A 65 15.27 -6.38 -0.81
C LEU A 65 13.90 -6.17 -1.43
N VAL A 66 12.88 -6.11 -0.58
CA VAL A 66 11.53 -5.73 -0.97
C VAL A 66 11.10 -4.57 -0.10
N TYR A 67 10.66 -3.50 -0.75
CA TYR A 67 10.08 -2.31 -0.16
C TYR A 67 8.60 -2.23 -0.53
N HIS A 68 7.76 -1.80 0.40
CA HIS A 68 6.34 -1.64 0.18
C HIS A 68 5.82 -0.38 0.85
N GLU A 69 5.19 0.50 0.07
CA GLU A 69 4.54 1.72 0.58
C GLU A 69 3.37 1.35 1.49
N SER A 70 3.30 1.99 2.66
CA SER A 70 2.31 1.75 3.72
C SER A 70 2.54 0.52 4.61
N VAL A 71 3.68 -0.18 4.50
CA VAL A 71 4.12 -1.18 5.49
C VAL A 71 5.23 -0.58 6.36
N THR A 72 4.90 -0.32 7.63
CA THR A 72 5.75 0.41 8.59
C THR A 72 6.49 -0.50 9.58
N ILE A 73 6.31 -1.82 9.47
CA ILE A 73 6.88 -2.82 10.39
C ILE A 73 7.61 -3.88 9.59
N ALA A 74 8.81 -4.28 10.04
CA ALA A 74 9.64 -5.29 9.40
C ALA A 74 9.23 -6.73 9.80
N GLY A 75 9.75 -7.70 9.06
CA GLY A 75 9.60 -9.13 9.38
C GLY A 75 8.18 -9.66 9.20
N ASP A 76 7.85 -10.74 9.93
CA ASP A 76 6.59 -11.49 9.75
C ASP A 76 5.35 -10.64 9.98
N LYS A 77 5.39 -9.74 10.98
CA LYS A 77 4.29 -8.79 11.24
C LYS A 77 4.06 -7.85 10.05
N GLY A 78 5.13 -7.40 9.40
CA GLY A 78 5.05 -6.62 8.17
C GLY A 78 4.37 -7.39 7.03
N LEU A 79 4.72 -8.67 6.87
CA LEU A 79 4.10 -9.56 5.89
C LEU A 79 2.61 -9.83 6.18
N GLU A 80 2.22 -9.93 7.46
CA GLU A 80 0.81 -10.06 7.86
C GLU A 80 0.00 -8.81 7.51
N ILE A 81 0.56 -7.61 7.74
CA ILE A 81 -0.06 -6.34 7.35
C ILE A 81 -0.18 -6.26 5.83
N MET A 82 0.89 -6.59 5.12
CA MET A 82 0.94 -6.59 3.67
C MET A 82 -0.05 -7.57 3.05
N GLU A 83 -0.26 -8.74 3.65
CA GLU A 83 -1.26 -9.73 3.21
C GLU A 83 -2.67 -9.15 3.24
N LYS A 84 -3.02 -8.39 4.30
CA LYS A 84 -4.34 -7.75 4.44
C LYS A 84 -4.51 -6.59 3.47
N LEU A 85 -3.45 -5.81 3.27
CA LEU A 85 -3.47 -4.60 2.45
C LEU A 85 -3.42 -4.91 0.95
N SER A 86 -2.57 -5.85 0.54
CA SER A 86 -2.35 -6.23 -0.86
C SER A 86 -1.88 -7.69 -0.95
N PRO A 87 -2.81 -8.66 -0.96
CA PRO A 87 -2.49 -10.09 -0.94
C PRO A 87 -1.55 -10.52 -2.07
N LEU A 88 -1.73 -9.97 -3.28
CA LEU A 88 -0.96 -10.38 -4.46
C LEU A 88 0.46 -9.82 -4.46
N SER A 89 0.67 -8.59 -3.99
CA SER A 89 2.05 -8.10 -3.76
C SER A 89 2.73 -8.87 -2.62
N CYS A 90 1.98 -9.21 -1.56
CA CYS A 90 2.50 -10.04 -0.45
C CYS A 90 2.94 -11.42 -0.95
N LYS A 91 2.16 -12.06 -1.82
CA LYS A 91 2.54 -13.34 -2.45
C LYS A 91 3.88 -13.24 -3.20
N ILE A 92 4.05 -12.20 -4.03
CA ILE A 92 5.31 -11.96 -4.76
C ILE A 92 6.48 -11.76 -3.80
N THR A 93 6.24 -11.04 -2.70
CA THR A 93 7.23 -10.77 -1.64
C THR A 93 7.63 -12.05 -0.92
N LYS A 94 6.67 -12.86 -0.48
CA LYS A 94 6.90 -14.14 0.21
C LYS A 94 7.73 -15.10 -0.65
N GLU A 95 7.47 -15.19 -1.96
CA GLU A 95 8.26 -16.01 -2.89
C GLU A 95 9.76 -15.60 -2.89
N ARG A 96 10.06 -14.31 -2.79
CA ARG A 96 11.44 -13.81 -2.76
C ARG A 96 12.06 -13.91 -1.38
N CYS A 97 11.30 -13.70 -0.31
CA CYS A 97 11.77 -13.95 1.04
C CYS A 97 12.18 -15.42 1.25
N GLN A 98 11.44 -16.36 0.65
CA GLN A 98 11.83 -17.78 0.63
C GLN A 98 13.15 -18.04 -0.11
N SER A 99 13.53 -17.15 -1.03
CA SER A 99 14.79 -17.21 -1.78
C SER A 99 15.92 -16.38 -1.14
N GLY A 100 15.69 -15.81 0.05
CA GLY A 100 16.69 -15.06 0.81
C GLY A 100 16.51 -13.53 0.81
N ALA A 101 15.55 -12.99 0.07
CA ALA A 101 15.26 -11.55 0.09
C ALA A 101 14.69 -11.11 1.46
N LYS A 102 14.78 -9.82 1.78
CA LYS A 102 14.23 -9.25 3.03
C LYS A 102 13.20 -8.18 2.75
N LEU A 103 12.11 -8.19 3.52
CA LEU A 103 11.18 -7.06 3.59
C LEU A 103 11.82 -5.97 4.46
N GLU A 104 12.22 -4.87 3.83
CA GLU A 104 12.89 -3.75 4.48
C GLU A 104 11.92 -2.55 4.59
N VAL A 105 11.91 -1.90 5.75
CA VAL A 105 11.00 -0.79 6.02
C VAL A 105 11.60 0.52 5.53
N ILE A 106 10.83 1.19 4.66
CA ILE A 106 11.16 2.50 4.08
C ILE A 106 10.20 3.61 4.54
N GLU A 107 9.21 3.26 5.36
CA GLU A 107 8.18 4.17 5.84
C GLU A 107 8.43 4.52 7.31
N ASP A 108 8.13 5.77 7.64
CA ASP A 108 7.97 6.20 9.01
C ASP A 108 6.47 6.14 9.37
N ALA A 109 6.16 5.56 10.54
CA ALA A 109 4.77 5.33 10.93
C ALA A 109 4.00 6.64 11.13
N GLU A 110 4.60 7.62 11.81
CA GLU A 110 3.96 8.91 12.06
C GLU A 110 3.73 9.69 10.76
N LEU A 111 4.73 9.72 9.85
CA LEU A 111 4.57 10.35 8.53
C LEU A 111 3.53 9.66 7.66
N THR A 112 3.44 8.33 7.75
CA THR A 112 2.44 7.55 7.01
C THR A 112 1.05 7.89 7.50
N GLU A 113 0.83 7.85 8.82
CA GLU A 113 -0.44 8.17 9.46
C GLU A 113 -0.87 9.62 9.19
N GLU A 114 0.04 10.59 9.38
CA GLU A 114 -0.22 12.01 9.09
C GLU A 114 -0.66 12.20 7.63
N THR A 115 0.07 11.60 6.69
CA THR A 115 -0.26 11.72 5.26
C THR A 115 -1.62 11.10 4.94
N MET A 116 -1.93 9.93 5.50
CA MET A 116 -3.20 9.22 5.30
C MET A 116 -4.38 9.99 5.89
N ASP A 117 -4.22 10.59 7.06
CA ASP A 117 -5.28 11.38 7.69
C ASP A 117 -5.56 12.65 6.87
N TRP A 118 -4.53 13.34 6.38
CA TRP A 118 -4.73 14.47 5.47
C TRP A 118 -5.41 14.06 4.15
N GLU A 119 -5.01 12.93 3.57
CA GLU A 119 -5.62 12.36 2.36
C GLU A 119 -7.10 12.03 2.58
N ARG A 120 -7.44 11.40 3.71
CA ARG A 120 -8.83 11.09 4.08
C ARG A 120 -9.68 12.35 4.22
N HIS A 121 -9.16 13.38 4.87
CA HIS A 121 -9.85 14.67 4.96
C HIS A 121 -10.07 15.30 3.60
N PHE A 122 -9.07 15.24 2.72
CA PHE A 122 -9.18 15.75 1.36
C PHE A 122 -10.29 15.04 0.57
N MET A 123 -10.39 13.71 0.69
CA MET A 123 -11.41 12.91 -0.01
C MET A 123 -12.86 13.16 0.47
N MET A 124 -13.07 13.61 1.71
CA MET A 124 -14.41 13.95 2.21
C MET A 124 -15.02 15.18 1.51
N GLY A 125 -14.20 15.99 0.84
CA GLY A 125 -14.64 17.21 0.19
C GLY A 125 -14.88 18.37 1.17
N PHE A 126 -14.88 19.60 0.65
CA PHE A 126 -15.03 20.80 1.47
C PHE A 126 -15.94 21.83 0.80
N ILE A 127 -16.80 22.46 1.61
CA ILE A 127 -17.60 23.62 1.18
C ILE A 127 -16.72 24.90 1.17
N SER A 128 -15.82 25.03 2.14
CA SER A 128 -14.97 26.22 2.29
C SER A 128 -13.68 26.10 1.47
N ASN A 129 -13.52 26.97 0.47
CA ASN A 129 -12.28 27.09 -0.31
C ASN A 129 -11.05 27.35 0.57
N LYS A 130 -11.20 28.10 1.67
CA LYS A 130 -10.09 28.36 2.60
C LYS A 130 -9.65 27.08 3.29
N VAL A 131 -10.60 26.27 3.75
CA VAL A 131 -10.30 24.97 4.38
C VAL A 131 -9.68 24.02 3.35
N ALA A 132 -10.27 23.92 2.16
CA ALA A 132 -9.73 23.09 1.07
C ALA A 132 -8.26 23.42 0.76
N LYS A 133 -7.94 24.72 0.68
CA LYS A 133 -6.57 25.18 0.47
C LYS A 133 -5.63 24.79 1.62
N THR A 134 -6.04 25.06 2.87
CA THR A 134 -5.21 24.73 4.04
C THR A 134 -4.93 23.24 4.15
N ILE A 135 -5.93 22.38 3.97
CA ILE A 135 -5.73 20.92 4.02
C ILE A 135 -4.86 20.46 2.84
N SER A 136 -5.04 21.03 1.64
CA SER A 136 -4.19 20.71 0.49
C SER A 136 -2.72 21.05 0.73
N GLU A 137 -2.43 22.20 1.36
CA GLU A 137 -1.07 22.61 1.71
C GLU A 137 -0.45 21.65 2.75
N LEU A 138 -1.20 21.29 3.80
CA LEU A 138 -0.75 20.34 4.83
C LEU A 138 -0.50 18.95 4.25
N TYR A 139 -1.40 18.44 3.41
CA TYR A 139 -1.23 17.17 2.69
C TYR A 139 0.02 17.20 1.81
N ALA A 140 0.22 18.27 1.05
CA ALA A 140 1.37 18.40 0.14
C ALA A 140 2.70 18.43 0.92
N GLU A 141 2.73 19.10 2.07
CA GLU A 141 3.90 19.15 2.94
C GLU A 141 4.21 17.79 3.59
N ALA A 142 3.20 17.14 4.17
CA ALA A 142 3.34 15.80 4.76
C ALA A 142 3.78 14.77 3.70
N SER A 143 3.15 14.77 2.53
CA SER A 143 3.52 13.89 1.41
C SER A 143 4.96 14.12 0.95
N ARG A 144 5.42 15.37 0.89
CA ARG A 144 6.81 15.70 0.55
C ARG A 144 7.76 15.09 1.58
N ARG A 145 7.50 15.30 2.88
CA ARG A 145 8.32 14.74 3.98
C ARG A 145 8.37 13.21 3.91
N ARG A 146 7.23 12.55 3.68
CA ARG A 146 7.13 11.09 3.52
C ARG A 146 7.98 10.57 2.36
N TYR A 147 7.85 11.16 1.17
CA TYR A 147 8.62 10.71 0.00
C TYR A 147 10.12 11.05 0.07
N GLU A 148 10.49 12.14 0.75
CA GLU A 148 11.89 12.42 1.09
C GLU A 148 12.46 11.37 2.05
N HIS A 149 11.69 10.98 3.08
CA HIS A 149 12.08 9.91 4.00
C HIS A 149 12.27 8.58 3.25
N ILE A 150 11.30 8.17 2.43
CA ILE A 150 11.39 6.96 1.60
C ILE A 150 12.64 6.99 0.71
N ALA A 151 12.90 8.11 0.02
CA ALA A 151 14.08 8.26 -0.82
C ALA A 151 15.38 8.05 -0.04
N ASN A 152 15.48 8.65 1.16
CA ASN A 152 16.64 8.51 2.03
C ASN A 152 16.82 7.07 2.51
N ARG A 153 15.74 6.41 2.94
CA ARG A 153 15.78 5.01 3.39
C ARG A 153 16.21 4.06 2.29
N ILE A 154 15.70 4.23 1.07
CA ILE A 154 16.15 3.44 -0.09
C ILE A 154 17.63 3.72 -0.35
N ASN A 155 18.05 4.99 -0.28
CA ASN A 155 19.45 5.34 -0.49
C ASN A 155 20.38 4.70 0.56
N GLU A 156 19.95 4.57 1.80
CA GLU A 156 20.72 3.96 2.89
C GLU A 156 20.75 2.44 2.87
N THR A 157 19.69 1.79 2.37
CA THR A 157 19.49 0.34 2.52
C THR A 157 19.78 -0.47 1.26
N LEU A 158 19.62 0.13 0.07
CA LEU A 158 19.93 -0.55 -1.18
C LEU A 158 21.44 -0.47 -1.46
N ASP A 159 22.20 -1.48 -1.07
CA ASP A 159 23.65 -1.53 -1.31
C ASP A 159 24.03 -1.67 -2.80
N GLN A 160 25.30 -1.46 -3.11
CA GLN A 160 25.86 -1.75 -4.43
C GLN A 160 25.65 -3.21 -4.83
N ASP A 161 25.50 -3.45 -6.13
CA ASP A 161 25.20 -4.77 -6.73
C ASP A 161 23.84 -5.40 -6.38
N ASN A 162 23.16 -4.89 -5.35
CA ASN A 162 21.86 -5.40 -4.93
C ASN A 162 20.72 -4.91 -5.83
N ALA A 163 19.67 -5.72 -5.91
CA ALA A 163 18.41 -5.37 -6.54
C ALA A 163 17.27 -5.35 -5.52
N ALA A 164 16.38 -4.36 -5.65
CA ALA A 164 15.18 -4.27 -4.82
C ALA A 164 13.91 -4.19 -5.66
N ILE A 165 12.80 -4.67 -5.12
CA ILE A 165 11.45 -4.32 -5.59
C ILE A 165 10.94 -3.18 -4.73
N LEU A 166 10.35 -2.16 -5.35
CA LEU A 166 9.57 -1.14 -4.66
C LEU A 166 8.13 -1.18 -5.17
N PHE A 167 7.23 -1.63 -4.30
CA PHE A 167 5.80 -1.46 -4.50
C PHE A 167 5.38 -0.09 -3.98
N ILE A 168 4.91 0.79 -4.87
CA ILE A 168 4.55 2.17 -4.53
C ILE A 168 3.42 2.67 -5.44
N ARG A 169 2.55 3.54 -4.93
CA ARG A 169 1.44 4.15 -5.68
C ARG A 169 1.95 4.90 -6.91
N GLU A 170 1.12 4.96 -7.93
CA GLU A 170 1.36 5.82 -9.08
C GLU A 170 1.44 7.29 -8.64
N ASN A 171 2.18 8.11 -9.41
CA ASN A 171 2.40 9.53 -9.11
C ASN A 171 3.12 9.81 -7.78
N HIS A 172 3.85 8.82 -7.22
CA HIS A 172 4.76 9.06 -6.11
C HIS A 172 5.76 10.17 -6.45
N ARG A 173 6.22 10.91 -5.42
CA ARG A 173 7.17 12.01 -5.61
C ARG A 173 8.61 11.67 -5.24
N VAL A 174 8.88 10.40 -4.90
CA VAL A 174 10.22 9.91 -4.57
C VAL A 174 11.21 10.27 -5.67
N GLN A 175 12.30 10.93 -5.28
CA GLN A 175 13.43 11.25 -6.16
C GLN A 175 14.56 10.28 -5.86
N PHE A 176 14.81 9.33 -6.76
CA PHE A 176 15.88 8.34 -6.56
C PHE A 176 17.27 8.96 -6.83
N PRO A 177 18.29 8.58 -6.05
CA PRO A 177 19.68 8.87 -6.36
C PRO A 177 20.06 8.46 -7.79
N LYS A 178 20.94 9.24 -8.43
CA LYS A 178 21.32 9.05 -9.86
C LYS A 178 22.07 7.74 -10.13
N ASP A 179 22.63 7.15 -9.10
CA ASP A 179 23.35 5.87 -9.12
C ASP A 179 22.43 4.65 -8.99
N ILE A 180 21.13 4.86 -8.75
CA ILE A 180 20.11 3.80 -8.78
C ILE A 180 19.50 3.71 -10.18
N GLU A 181 19.65 2.54 -10.80
CA GLU A 181 18.97 2.20 -12.06
C GLU A 181 17.55 1.76 -11.77
N VAL A 182 16.58 2.56 -12.22
CA VAL A 182 15.15 2.30 -12.00
C VAL A 182 14.55 1.63 -13.22
N PHE A 183 13.99 0.44 -13.02
CA PHE A 183 13.26 -0.31 -14.04
C PHE A 183 11.77 -0.29 -13.71
N SER A 184 10.98 0.36 -14.55
CA SER A 184 9.54 0.38 -14.39
C SER A 184 8.92 -0.96 -14.77
N VAL A 185 8.13 -1.53 -13.85
CA VAL A 185 7.34 -2.75 -14.03
C VAL A 185 5.89 -2.35 -14.26
N ALA A 186 5.62 -1.73 -15.41
CA ALA A 186 4.30 -1.26 -15.82
C ALA A 186 3.77 -2.14 -16.99
N PRO A 187 3.12 -3.29 -16.72
CA PRO A 187 2.63 -4.17 -17.76
C PRO A 187 1.35 -3.63 -18.43
N PRO A 188 0.94 -4.14 -19.61
CA PRO A 188 -0.22 -3.64 -20.36
C PRO A 188 -1.53 -3.60 -19.56
N ALA A 189 -1.74 -4.55 -18.65
CA ALA A 189 -2.92 -4.57 -17.79
C ALA A 189 -3.06 -3.32 -16.89
N LEU A 190 -1.96 -2.61 -16.61
CA LEU A 190 -2.01 -1.35 -15.87
C LEU A 190 -2.77 -0.26 -16.67
N ASP A 191 -2.52 -0.15 -17.97
CA ASP A 191 -3.25 0.80 -18.82
C ASP A 191 -4.73 0.44 -18.92
N GLU A 192 -5.06 -0.86 -18.98
CA GLU A 192 -6.44 -1.33 -18.98
C GLU A 192 -7.18 -0.99 -17.69
N ILE A 193 -6.54 -1.14 -16.53
CA ILE A 193 -7.08 -0.73 -15.23
C ILE A 193 -7.28 0.79 -15.20
N ASN A 194 -6.28 1.56 -15.61
CA ASN A 194 -6.34 3.01 -15.63
C ASN A 194 -7.44 3.54 -16.56
N ARG A 195 -7.66 2.90 -17.72
CA ARG A 195 -8.79 3.22 -18.60
C ARG A 195 -10.12 2.89 -17.93
N TRP A 196 -10.25 1.70 -17.34
CA TRP A 196 -11.47 1.28 -16.66
C TRP A 196 -11.87 2.24 -15.53
N LEU A 197 -10.92 2.68 -14.71
CA LEU A 197 -11.16 3.63 -13.62
C LEU A 197 -11.64 4.99 -14.14
N ARG A 198 -11.06 5.49 -15.25
CA ARG A 198 -11.49 6.74 -15.88
C ARG A 198 -12.91 6.64 -16.45
N ASP A 199 -13.21 5.57 -17.19
CA ASP A 199 -14.51 5.38 -17.84
C ASP A 199 -15.63 5.29 -16.78
N ARG A 200 -15.38 4.60 -15.67
CA ARG A 200 -16.34 4.47 -14.57
C ARG A 200 -16.56 5.79 -13.83
N SER A 201 -15.51 6.58 -13.61
CA SER A 201 -15.64 7.90 -12.96
C SER A 201 -16.53 8.83 -13.77
N GLN A 202 -16.42 8.80 -15.11
CA GLN A 202 -17.26 9.59 -16.01
C GLN A 202 -18.72 9.12 -16.02
N GLN A 203 -18.98 7.81 -15.88
CA GLN A 203 -20.34 7.30 -15.79
C GLN A 203 -21.03 7.75 -14.50
N VAL A 204 -20.33 7.68 -13.37
CA VAL A 204 -20.85 8.16 -12.08
C VAL A 204 -21.13 9.67 -12.13
N GLU A 205 -20.28 10.47 -12.77
CA GLU A 205 -20.54 11.91 -12.96
C GLU A 205 -21.73 12.22 -13.89
N GLN A 206 -22.03 11.35 -14.86
CA GLN A 206 -23.14 11.52 -15.82
C GLN A 206 -24.49 11.02 -15.28
N GLU A 207 -24.48 10.05 -14.36
CA GLU A 207 -25.69 9.50 -13.71
C GLU A 207 -26.23 10.37 -12.57
N VAL A 208 -25.58 11.49 -12.23
CA VAL A 208 -26.08 12.49 -11.26
C VAL A 208 -26.68 13.69 -12.02
N PRO A 209 -27.93 13.63 -12.49
CA PRO A 209 -28.64 14.83 -12.93
C PRO A 209 -28.99 15.67 -11.71
N GLY A 210 -28.66 16.96 -11.76
CA GLY A 210 -28.80 17.87 -10.62
C GLY A 210 -30.21 17.90 -10.03
N GLU A 211 -30.36 17.38 -8.83
CA GLU A 211 -31.37 17.78 -7.85
C GLU A 211 -30.77 17.64 -6.45
N SER A 212 -30.76 18.77 -5.73
CA SER A 212 -30.52 18.85 -4.30
C SER A 212 -31.57 18.04 -3.53
N THR A 213 -31.16 17.07 -2.71
CA THR A 213 -31.54 16.92 -1.28
C THR A 213 -30.76 15.74 -0.67
N GLN A 214 -30.48 15.90 0.61
CA GLN A 214 -29.74 15.08 1.55
C GLN A 214 -30.27 13.63 1.70
N GLU A 215 -29.43 12.83 2.36
CA GLU A 215 -29.64 11.45 2.84
C GLU A 215 -29.43 10.34 1.81
N GLU A 216 -28.18 9.86 1.72
CA GLU A 216 -27.82 8.43 1.78
C GLU A 216 -26.30 8.27 1.58
N THR A 217 -25.50 8.71 2.55
CA THR A 217 -24.11 8.22 2.73
C THR A 217 -23.77 8.20 4.21
N SER A 218 -24.54 7.45 5.00
CA SER A 218 -24.23 7.23 6.42
C SER A 218 -24.71 5.88 6.95
N ALA A 219 -24.84 4.86 6.10
CA ALA A 219 -25.29 3.52 6.54
C ALA A 219 -24.40 2.34 6.13
N GLU A 220 -23.28 2.53 5.42
CA GLU A 220 -22.46 1.40 4.93
C GLU A 220 -21.02 1.35 5.45
N GLN A 221 -20.74 1.99 6.60
CA GLN A 221 -19.48 1.81 7.33
C GLN A 221 -19.65 1.58 8.85
N GLU A 222 -20.87 1.37 9.33
CA GLU A 222 -21.14 1.10 10.77
C GLU A 222 -21.51 -0.36 11.08
N SER A 223 -21.19 -1.31 10.21
CA SER A 223 -21.43 -2.76 10.43
C SER A 223 -20.15 -3.59 10.71
N ALA A 224 -19.05 -2.96 11.13
CA ALA A 224 -17.83 -3.67 11.53
C ALA A 224 -17.32 -3.32 12.94
N ARG A 225 -18.15 -2.65 13.77
CA ARG A 225 -17.79 -2.34 15.16
C ARG A 225 -18.99 -2.53 16.09
N GLY A 226 -19.31 -3.77 16.37
CA GLY A 226 -20.36 -4.10 17.33
C GLY A 226 -20.66 -5.59 17.37
N GLN A 227 -19.71 -6.38 17.87
CA GLN A 227 -19.97 -7.71 18.46
C GLN A 227 -18.70 -8.23 19.14
N THR A 228 -18.48 -7.82 20.38
CA THR A 228 -17.83 -8.64 21.42
C THR A 228 -18.08 -7.93 22.73
N GLU A 229 -19.25 -8.18 23.31
CA GLU A 229 -19.51 -8.13 24.76
C GLU A 229 -20.93 -8.68 25.00
N GLU A 230 -21.14 -9.26 26.18
CA GLU A 230 -22.20 -10.19 26.63
C GLU A 230 -21.95 -11.67 26.29
N GLU A 231 -21.92 -12.62 27.23
CA GLU A 231 -22.30 -12.63 28.64
C GLU A 231 -21.75 -13.92 29.28
N THR A 232 -21.13 -13.84 30.46
CA THR A 232 -21.23 -14.90 31.48
C THR A 232 -21.52 -14.24 32.82
N SER A 233 -22.82 -14.07 33.07
CA SER A 233 -23.41 -13.75 34.36
C SER A 233 -23.06 -14.83 35.40
N THR A 234 -22.41 -14.42 36.49
CA THR A 234 -22.40 -15.17 37.76
C THR A 234 -23.12 -14.31 38.77
N GLU A 235 -24.32 -14.74 39.18
CA GLU A 235 -25.09 -14.13 40.25
C GLU A 235 -25.09 -15.07 41.45
N ALA A 236 -24.59 -14.59 42.59
CA ALA A 236 -25.17 -14.82 43.93
C ALA A 236 -24.24 -14.21 44.99
N GLU A 237 -24.61 -13.04 45.51
CA GLU A 237 -24.35 -12.70 46.92
C GLU A 237 -25.42 -13.37 47.81
N PRO A 238 -25.15 -13.48 49.12
CA PRO A 238 -25.80 -12.49 49.98
C PRO A 238 -24.90 -11.93 51.10
N GLU A 239 -25.07 -10.64 51.38
CA GLU A 239 -24.76 -10.03 52.68
C GLU A 239 -25.70 -10.60 53.77
N ASP A 240 -25.19 -10.87 54.98
CA ASP A 240 -25.24 -9.89 56.09
C ASP A 240 -25.03 -10.57 57.47
N LYS A 241 -24.40 -9.81 58.37
CA LYS A 241 -24.49 -9.81 59.86
C LYS A 241 -23.74 -10.80 60.78
N GLU A 242 -22.78 -10.17 61.48
CA GLU A 242 -22.73 -9.94 62.94
C GLU A 242 -22.17 -11.01 63.91
N SER A 243 -21.18 -10.55 64.69
CA SER A 243 -20.98 -10.74 66.14
C SER A 243 -20.00 -11.81 66.66
N SER A 244 -18.88 -11.29 67.18
CA SER A 244 -18.33 -11.47 68.55
C SER A 244 -18.35 -12.84 69.24
N LYS A 245 -17.16 -13.40 69.51
CA LYS A 245 -16.65 -13.97 70.80
C LYS A 245 -15.40 -14.83 70.51
N GLU A 246 -14.20 -14.47 70.98
CA GLU A 246 -13.64 -14.84 72.30
C GLU A 246 -14.01 -16.23 72.82
N THR A 247 -13.06 -17.18 72.75
CA THR A 247 -12.52 -18.10 73.79
C THR A 247 -11.90 -19.32 73.09
N GLU A 248 -10.58 -19.52 73.14
CA GLU A 248 -9.82 -20.22 74.17
C GLU A 248 -10.04 -21.75 74.20
N LYS A 249 -8.93 -22.48 73.99
CA LYS A 249 -8.52 -23.77 74.55
C LYS A 249 -8.87 -25.13 73.88
N GLU A 250 -7.78 -25.90 73.85
CA GLU A 250 -7.56 -27.36 73.71
C GLU A 250 -7.78 -28.03 72.35
#